data_AF-A0A1F9ED80-F1
#
_entry.id   AF-A0A1F9ED80-F1
#
_cell.length_a   1.000
_cell.length_b   1.000
_cell.length_c   1.000
_cell.angle_alpha   90.00
_cell.angle_beta   90.00
_cell.angle_gamma   90.00
#
_symmetry.space_group_name_H-M   'P 1'
#
loop_
_entity.id
_entity.type
_entity.pdbx_description
1 polymer ?
#
loop_
_entity_poly.entity_id
_entity_poly.type
_entity_poly.pdbx_seq_one_letter_code
_entity_poly.pdbx_strand_id
1 'polypeptide(L)'
;MRYDVTVIGAGMGGLTCGTLLAKEGLRVLICEQSSKPGGYCVNFKRNGFTFAPAVHYFNEFGPNSQMQEAFQTLGLPSEIEFCPQDPQRRIITPHFHLTLSTDIDRFERDLIHLFPRERLSIHAYIGELKRLVKNIEGLSIKSLDLISLKEKSQLLYKFIKRPQLLRYRSKTGQEVLDSFFKDPLLKYLLTFGARKGSSIFSCASPIMWAMKGNFYYIKDKGVEALPELFLRYYEAYGGEISFNTLVKKIVIEKGKARGVQIEGGEEIQSRYVISNGDCHSTFQHLIGNRLLPDRFLRKLQKREISAPIFTLYLGVDLDLAQMGFDGALVHYYPAIRKNPWEEIDEAGFDIEKERMTIRMDSIKNPMLAPIGKHTVAIAAFAPYELFTHGGHTSPHYATIKEEIVQKIIGVTEKVIPGLSSHIIVRDASTPLTYERTTLNRHGATMGWYLSAKELSRIRSQKTPIANLYQAGHWTFPGGGIPMVIISGINAAKLVLRSMKKFT
;
A
#
# COMPACT_ATOMS: atom_id res chain seq x y z
N MET A 1 -25.70 18.91 -13.99
CA MET A 1 -26.47 17.76 -13.46
C MET A 1 -26.26 17.67 -11.95
N ARG A 2 -27.20 17.08 -11.19
CA ARG A 2 -27.11 17.01 -9.72
C ARG A 2 -26.99 15.56 -9.28
N TYR A 3 -25.86 15.19 -8.68
CA TYR A 3 -25.61 13.86 -8.13
C TYR A 3 -25.96 13.78 -6.64
N ASP A 4 -26.16 12.59 -6.10
CA ASP A 4 -26.22 12.40 -4.66
C ASP A 4 -24.83 12.48 -4.05
N VAL A 5 -23.85 11.86 -4.74
CA VAL A 5 -22.47 11.79 -4.28
C VAL A 5 -21.50 12.01 -5.45
N THR A 6 -20.49 12.86 -5.25
CA THR A 6 -19.31 12.90 -6.12
C THR A 6 -18.11 12.29 -5.39
N VAL A 7 -17.41 11.37 -6.04
CA VAL A 7 -16.18 10.75 -5.55
C VAL A 7 -15.00 11.27 -6.35
N ILE A 8 -13.97 11.77 -5.65
CA ILE A 8 -12.73 12.28 -6.25
C ILE A 8 -11.71 11.16 -6.28
N GLY A 9 -11.43 10.61 -7.48
CA GLY A 9 -10.44 9.59 -7.76
C GLY A 9 -10.97 8.15 -7.73
N ALA A 10 -10.74 7.42 -8.82
CA ALA A 10 -11.08 6.02 -9.05
C ALA A 10 -9.99 5.03 -8.59
N GLY A 11 -9.18 5.40 -7.59
CA GLY A 11 -8.39 4.39 -6.85
C GLY A 11 -9.30 3.41 -6.12
N MET A 12 -8.76 2.29 -5.63
CA MET A 12 -9.56 1.22 -5.01
C MET A 12 -10.51 1.69 -3.90
N GLY A 13 -10.13 2.69 -3.10
CA GLY A 13 -11.00 3.24 -2.04
C GLY A 13 -12.22 3.98 -2.61
N GLY A 14 -12.01 4.77 -3.67
CA GLY A 14 -13.05 5.50 -4.37
C GLY A 14 -13.98 4.57 -5.15
N LEU A 15 -13.43 3.62 -5.92
CA LEU A 15 -14.22 2.58 -6.59
C LEU A 15 -15.06 1.79 -5.61
N THR A 16 -14.48 1.36 -4.49
CA THR A 16 -15.22 0.62 -3.45
C THR A 16 -16.38 1.46 -2.88
N CYS A 17 -16.11 2.72 -2.55
CA CYS A 17 -17.11 3.63 -2.01
C CYS A 17 -18.23 3.87 -3.03
N GLY A 18 -17.88 4.19 -4.27
CA GLY A 18 -18.82 4.41 -5.36
C GLY A 18 -19.67 3.18 -5.66
N THR A 19 -19.05 2.00 -5.74
CA THR A 19 -19.75 0.71 -5.97
C THR A 19 -20.82 0.47 -4.91
N LEU A 20 -20.47 0.62 -3.62
CA LEU A 20 -21.45 0.40 -2.55
C LEU A 20 -22.59 1.42 -2.58
N LEU A 21 -22.29 2.69 -2.88
CA LEU A 21 -23.32 3.74 -2.93
C LEU A 21 -24.25 3.57 -4.14
N ALA A 22 -23.70 3.24 -5.32
CA ALA A 22 -24.48 2.95 -6.52
C ALA A 22 -25.38 1.71 -6.31
N LYS A 23 -24.84 0.65 -5.69
CA LYS A 23 -25.62 -0.55 -5.32
C LYS A 23 -26.82 -0.24 -4.42
N GLU A 24 -26.73 0.80 -3.59
CA GLU A 24 -27.82 1.27 -2.72
C GLU A 24 -28.74 2.29 -3.43
N GLY A 25 -28.62 2.43 -4.75
CA GLY A 25 -29.52 3.23 -5.60
C GLY A 25 -29.20 4.73 -5.67
N LEU A 26 -28.02 5.15 -5.20
CA LEU A 26 -27.63 6.56 -5.26
C LEU A 26 -27.04 6.92 -6.63
N ARG A 27 -27.29 8.15 -7.09
CA ARG A 27 -26.61 8.68 -8.28
C ARG A 27 -25.21 9.13 -7.89
N VAL A 28 -24.22 8.37 -8.32
CA VAL A 28 -22.81 8.60 -7.99
C VAL A 28 -22.04 8.95 -9.26
N LEU A 29 -21.22 9.99 -9.17
CA LEU A 29 -20.19 10.28 -10.17
C LEU A 29 -18.81 10.09 -9.56
N ILE A 30 -17.95 9.30 -10.21
CA ILE A 30 -16.51 9.27 -9.93
C ILE A 30 -15.79 10.18 -10.94
N CYS A 31 -15.03 11.17 -10.47
CA CYS A 31 -14.14 11.98 -11.30
C CYS A 31 -12.71 11.43 -11.16
N GLU A 32 -12.13 10.91 -12.24
CA GLU A 32 -10.78 10.34 -12.29
C GLU A 32 -9.90 11.16 -13.22
N GLN A 33 -8.71 11.57 -12.75
CA GLN A 33 -7.78 12.39 -13.53
C GLN A 33 -7.07 11.59 -14.64
N SER A 34 -6.91 10.28 -14.43
CA SER A 34 -6.32 9.35 -15.39
C SER A 34 -7.33 8.90 -16.45
N SER A 35 -6.83 8.24 -17.48
CA SER A 35 -7.63 7.55 -18.51
C SER A 35 -8.10 6.17 -18.06
N LYS A 36 -7.73 5.73 -16.86
CA LYS A 36 -8.01 4.39 -16.32
C LYS A 36 -8.30 4.42 -14.82
N PRO A 37 -9.10 3.47 -14.30
CA PRO A 37 -9.31 3.29 -12.87
C PRO A 37 -8.11 2.62 -12.18
N GLY A 38 -8.12 2.58 -10.84
CA GLY A 38 -7.24 1.72 -10.04
C GLY A 38 -6.14 2.46 -9.27
N GLY A 39 -5.71 3.64 -9.74
CA GLY A 39 -4.64 4.41 -9.10
C GLY A 39 -3.31 3.63 -9.05
N TYR A 40 -2.89 3.18 -7.86
CA TYR A 40 -1.71 2.31 -7.71
C TYR A 40 -1.95 0.84 -8.13
N CYS A 41 -3.21 0.42 -8.24
CA CYS A 41 -3.60 -0.95 -8.60
C CYS A 41 -3.80 -1.09 -10.11
N VAL A 42 -2.77 -0.79 -10.90
CA VAL A 42 -2.83 -0.78 -12.37
C VAL A 42 -1.68 -1.55 -12.97
N ASN A 43 -1.81 -1.95 -14.23
CA ASN A 43 -0.66 -2.41 -15.02
C ASN A 43 -0.28 -1.36 -16.08
N PHE A 44 0.96 -1.44 -16.56
CA PHE A 44 1.37 -0.80 -17.80
C PHE A 44 2.15 -1.79 -18.68
N LYS A 45 2.13 -1.55 -19.99
CA LYS A 45 2.79 -2.41 -20.98
C LYS A 45 3.94 -1.70 -21.68
N ARG A 46 5.02 -2.44 -21.96
CA ARG A 46 6.19 -2.00 -22.73
C ARG A 46 6.70 -3.16 -23.57
N ASN A 47 6.69 -3.03 -24.91
CA ASN A 47 7.18 -4.02 -25.88
C ASN A 47 6.79 -5.47 -25.55
N GLY A 48 5.51 -5.70 -25.24
CA GLY A 48 4.98 -7.03 -24.91
C GLY A 48 5.13 -7.48 -23.45
N PHE A 49 5.84 -6.73 -22.61
CA PHE A 49 5.95 -6.99 -21.17
C PHE A 49 4.93 -6.17 -20.38
N THR A 50 4.34 -6.76 -19.34
CA THR A 50 3.34 -6.13 -18.47
C THR A 50 3.88 -6.02 -17.05
N PHE A 51 3.85 -4.82 -16.48
CA PHE A 51 4.38 -4.53 -15.13
C PHE A 51 3.31 -3.88 -14.24
N ALA A 52 3.34 -4.23 -12.96
CA ALA A 52 2.58 -3.55 -11.91
C ALA A 52 3.49 -2.59 -11.14
N PRO A 53 3.20 -1.28 -11.10
CA PRO A 53 4.16 -0.32 -10.57
C PRO A 53 4.26 -0.33 -9.04
N ALA A 54 3.16 -0.62 -8.34
CA ALA A 54 3.13 -0.58 -6.87
C ALA A 54 2.64 -1.90 -6.24
N VAL A 55 1.45 -2.38 -6.61
CA VAL A 55 0.85 -3.59 -6.02
C VAL A 55 1.55 -4.85 -6.52
N HIS A 56 1.91 -5.77 -5.63
CA HIS A 56 2.63 -7.00 -5.98
C HIS A 56 2.25 -8.23 -5.16
N TYR A 57 1.40 -8.07 -4.15
CA TYR A 57 0.79 -9.18 -3.44
C TYR A 57 -0.53 -8.72 -2.85
N PHE A 58 -1.34 -9.70 -2.51
CA PHE A 58 -2.63 -9.55 -1.89
C PHE A 58 -2.65 -10.37 -0.60
N ASN A 59 -3.18 -9.79 0.46
CA ASN A 59 -3.38 -10.43 1.75
C ASN A 59 -4.84 -10.25 2.15
N GLU A 60 -5.38 -11.10 3.00
CA GLU A 60 -6.80 -11.19 3.31
C GLU A 60 -7.69 -11.52 2.08
N PHE A 61 -7.17 -12.17 1.04
CA PHE A 61 -7.95 -12.59 -0.14
C PHE A 61 -8.18 -14.10 -0.25
N GLY A 62 -7.67 -14.88 0.71
CA GLY A 62 -7.90 -16.32 0.79
C GLY A 62 -9.33 -16.69 1.24
N PRO A 63 -9.60 -17.99 1.42
CA PRO A 63 -10.86 -18.48 1.98
C PRO A 63 -11.17 -17.88 3.36
N ASN A 64 -12.45 -17.60 3.64
CA ASN A 64 -12.94 -17.08 4.93
C ASN A 64 -12.27 -15.77 5.37
N SER A 65 -11.89 -14.93 4.41
CA SER A 65 -11.17 -13.68 4.67
C SER A 65 -12.10 -12.47 4.77
N GLN A 66 -11.55 -11.37 5.28
CA GLN A 66 -12.25 -10.08 5.29
C GLN A 66 -12.60 -9.57 3.88
N MET A 67 -11.83 -9.94 2.85
CA MET A 67 -12.14 -9.50 1.49
C MET A 67 -13.32 -10.27 0.89
N GLN A 68 -13.56 -11.52 1.30
CA GLN A 68 -14.78 -12.22 0.92
C GLN A 68 -16.02 -11.51 1.51
N GLU A 69 -15.98 -11.13 2.79
CA GLU A 69 -17.06 -10.33 3.41
C GLU A 69 -17.25 -8.96 2.71
N ALA A 70 -16.14 -8.33 2.29
CA ALA A 70 -16.18 -7.07 1.55
C ALA A 70 -16.84 -7.25 0.17
N PHE A 71 -16.48 -8.30 -0.58
CA PHE A 71 -17.06 -8.59 -1.89
C PHE A 71 -18.56 -8.88 -1.77
N GLN A 72 -18.97 -9.67 -0.77
CA GLN A 72 -20.39 -9.91 -0.48
C GLN A 72 -21.14 -8.61 -0.15
N THR A 73 -20.56 -7.74 0.68
CA THR A 73 -21.15 -6.43 1.01
C THR A 73 -21.40 -5.60 -0.26
N LEU A 74 -20.44 -5.64 -1.20
CA LEU A 74 -20.47 -4.93 -2.47
C LEU A 74 -21.30 -5.62 -3.56
N GLY A 75 -21.77 -6.85 -3.31
CA GLY A 75 -22.44 -7.66 -4.33
C GLY A 75 -21.53 -8.04 -5.50
N LEU A 76 -20.23 -8.25 -5.25
CA LEU A 76 -19.26 -8.65 -6.27
C LEU A 76 -19.12 -10.18 -6.31
N PRO A 77 -19.03 -10.77 -7.52
CA PRO A 77 -18.78 -12.20 -7.68
C PRO A 77 -17.33 -12.55 -7.31
N SER A 78 -17.10 -13.83 -7.02
CA SER A 78 -15.75 -14.38 -6.81
C SER A 78 -15.18 -14.89 -8.14
N GLU A 79 -14.98 -13.99 -9.11
CA GLU A 79 -14.45 -14.36 -10.43
C GLU A 79 -12.93 -14.21 -10.57
N ILE A 80 -12.29 -13.50 -9.63
CA ILE A 80 -10.83 -13.32 -9.64
C ILE A 80 -10.20 -14.49 -8.90
N GLU A 81 -9.32 -15.22 -9.57
CA GLU A 81 -8.51 -16.26 -8.96
C GLU A 81 -7.33 -15.63 -8.18
N PHE A 82 -7.38 -15.74 -6.85
CA PHE A 82 -6.27 -15.38 -5.97
C PHE A 82 -5.46 -16.63 -5.63
N CYS A 83 -4.29 -16.78 -6.24
CA CYS A 83 -3.44 -17.94 -6.04
C CYS A 83 -2.50 -17.72 -4.84
N PRO A 84 -2.41 -18.66 -3.89
CA PRO A 84 -1.46 -18.57 -2.80
C PRO A 84 -0.03 -18.66 -3.33
N GLN A 85 0.90 -17.97 -2.66
CA GLN A 85 2.32 -17.98 -2.99
C GLN A 85 3.13 -18.42 -1.76
N ASP A 86 3.84 -19.54 -1.93
CA ASP A 86 4.81 -20.06 -0.96
C ASP A 86 6.04 -20.62 -1.70
N PRO A 87 7.29 -20.26 -1.34
CA PRO A 87 7.65 -19.31 -0.29
C PRO A 87 7.18 -17.89 -0.60
N GLN A 88 6.79 -17.18 0.46
CA GLN A 88 6.41 -15.77 0.36
C GLN A 88 7.63 -14.90 -0.02
N ARG A 89 8.77 -15.15 0.61
CA ARG A 89 9.98 -14.32 0.46
C ARG A 89 11.26 -15.13 0.46
N ARG A 90 12.21 -14.67 -0.36
CA ARG A 90 13.64 -15.02 -0.26
C ARG A 90 14.37 -13.81 0.30
N ILE A 91 15.13 -13.98 1.38
CA ILE A 91 15.98 -12.96 1.96
C ILE A 91 17.41 -13.28 1.56
N ILE A 92 18.03 -12.39 0.78
CA ILE A 92 19.36 -12.61 0.20
C ILE A 92 20.30 -11.55 0.76
N THR A 93 21.48 -11.99 1.17
CA THR A 93 22.61 -11.15 1.56
C THR A 93 23.87 -11.66 0.86
N PRO A 94 24.99 -10.92 0.84
CA PRO A 94 26.26 -11.43 0.35
C PRO A 94 26.79 -12.68 1.08
N HIS A 95 26.23 -13.03 2.25
CA HIS A 95 26.77 -14.07 3.12
C HIS A 95 25.87 -15.30 3.28
N PHE A 96 24.55 -15.15 3.11
CA PHE A 96 23.59 -16.24 3.27
C PHE A 96 22.25 -15.90 2.65
N HIS A 97 21.45 -16.96 2.43
CA HIS A 97 20.06 -16.90 1.99
C HIS A 97 19.14 -17.46 3.08
N LEU A 98 17.98 -16.84 3.25
CA LEU A 98 16.91 -17.28 4.14
C LEU A 98 15.61 -17.37 3.36
N THR A 99 14.76 -18.31 3.74
CA THR A 99 13.44 -18.50 3.12
C THR A 99 12.36 -18.30 4.15
N LEU A 100 11.49 -17.32 3.92
CA LEU A 100 10.27 -17.16 4.70
C LEU A 100 9.12 -17.79 3.92
N SER A 101 8.74 -18.98 4.38
CA SER A 101 7.62 -19.78 3.88
C SER A 101 6.55 -19.96 4.96
N THR A 102 5.47 -20.64 4.62
CA THR A 102 4.44 -21.06 5.60
C THR A 102 4.99 -22.02 6.67
N ASP A 103 6.10 -22.71 6.40
CA ASP A 103 6.86 -23.47 7.42
C ASP A 103 7.70 -22.52 8.30
N ILE A 104 7.03 -21.96 9.30
CA ILE A 104 7.61 -21.03 10.27
C ILE A 104 8.62 -21.73 11.18
N ASP A 105 8.43 -23.02 11.45
CA ASP A 105 9.35 -23.77 12.30
C ASP A 105 10.68 -23.99 11.56
N ARG A 106 10.66 -24.16 10.23
CA ARG A 106 11.88 -24.10 9.40
C ARG A 106 12.52 -22.73 9.44
N PHE A 107 11.76 -21.65 9.25
CA PHE A 107 12.31 -20.29 9.33
C PHE A 107 12.97 -20.01 10.69
N GLU A 108 12.36 -20.47 11.79
CA GLU A 108 12.92 -20.39 13.13
C GLU A 108 14.23 -21.18 13.25
N ARG A 109 14.28 -22.43 12.76
CA ARG A 109 15.50 -23.26 12.75
C ARG A 109 16.61 -22.61 11.95
N ASP A 110 16.32 -22.07 10.78
CA ASP A 110 17.30 -21.41 9.90
C ASP A 110 17.88 -20.15 10.57
N LEU A 111 17.03 -19.34 11.23
CA LEU A 111 17.49 -18.21 12.03
C LEU A 111 18.37 -18.65 13.21
N ILE A 112 18.00 -19.71 13.92
CA ILE A 112 18.82 -20.24 15.03
C ILE A 112 20.17 -20.76 14.53
N HIS A 113 20.21 -21.38 13.35
CA HIS A 113 21.44 -21.85 12.76
C HIS A 113 22.40 -20.70 12.42
N LEU A 114 21.87 -19.60 11.85
CA LEU A 114 22.66 -18.41 11.53
C LEU A 114 23.05 -17.59 12.77
N PHE A 115 22.19 -17.55 13.78
CA PHE A 115 22.37 -16.75 15.00
C PHE A 115 22.28 -17.63 16.27
N PRO A 116 23.19 -18.58 16.47
CA PRO A 116 23.09 -19.58 17.55
C PRO A 116 23.12 -18.94 18.95
N ARG A 117 23.79 -17.79 19.10
CA ARG A 117 23.83 -17.02 20.34
C ARG A 117 22.48 -16.37 20.70
N GLU A 118 21.58 -16.20 19.73
CA GLU A 118 20.25 -15.60 19.88
C GLU A 118 19.14 -16.67 19.98
N ARG A 119 19.49 -17.97 20.09
CA ARG A 119 18.52 -19.09 20.01
C ARG A 119 17.29 -18.92 20.91
N LEU A 120 17.50 -18.62 22.19
CA LEU A 120 16.41 -18.46 23.15
C LEU A 120 15.54 -17.25 22.81
N SER A 121 16.17 -16.15 22.37
CA SER A 121 15.48 -14.93 21.96
C SER A 121 14.65 -15.12 20.68
N ILE A 122 15.18 -15.85 19.70
CA ILE A 122 14.48 -16.19 18.46
C ILE A 122 13.22 -17.00 18.78
N HIS A 123 13.37 -18.06 19.58
CA HIS A 123 12.24 -18.88 20.01
C HIS A 123 11.18 -18.06 20.75
N ALA A 124 11.61 -17.20 21.68
CA ALA A 124 10.71 -16.33 22.43
C ALA A 124 9.97 -15.32 21.54
N TYR A 125 10.66 -14.73 20.56
CA TYR A 125 10.08 -13.77 19.61
C TYR A 125 9.05 -14.44 18.69
N ILE A 126 9.39 -15.59 18.08
CA ILE A 126 8.45 -16.35 17.25
C ILE A 126 7.23 -16.77 18.06
N GLY A 127 7.42 -17.24 19.30
CA GLY A 127 6.32 -17.55 20.21
C GLY A 127 5.43 -16.33 20.52
N GLU A 128 6.02 -15.15 20.67
CA GLU A 128 5.27 -13.90 20.89
C GLU A 128 4.47 -13.49 19.65
N LEU A 129 5.04 -13.66 18.45
CA LEU A 129 4.31 -13.44 17.21
C LEU A 129 3.15 -14.45 17.02
N LYS A 130 3.34 -15.73 17.35
CA LYS A 130 2.27 -16.74 17.37
C LYS A 130 1.11 -16.31 18.29
N ARG A 131 1.41 -15.80 19.50
CA ARG A 131 0.41 -15.23 20.43
C ARG A 131 -0.27 -13.98 19.87
N LEU A 132 0.48 -13.09 19.22
CA LEU A 132 -0.05 -11.88 18.60
C LEU A 132 -1.01 -12.19 17.46
N VAL A 133 -0.70 -13.17 16.62
CA VAL A 133 -1.58 -13.66 15.53
C VAL A 133 -2.92 -14.15 16.08
N LYS A 134 -2.90 -15.02 17.10
CA LYS A 134 -4.10 -15.51 17.79
C LYS A 134 -4.93 -14.36 18.37
N ASN A 135 -4.25 -13.34 18.89
CA ASN A 135 -4.89 -12.15 19.44
C ASN A 135 -5.34 -11.12 18.40
N ILE A 136 -5.07 -11.27 17.11
CA ILE A 136 -5.67 -10.44 16.06
C ILE A 136 -6.87 -11.14 15.43
N GLU A 137 -6.86 -12.46 15.44
CA GLU A 137 -7.92 -13.29 14.85
C GLU A 137 -9.32 -12.90 15.33
N GLY A 138 -10.26 -12.80 14.40
CA GLY A 138 -11.65 -12.40 14.65
C GLY A 138 -11.85 -10.93 15.03
N LEU A 139 -10.83 -10.05 14.94
CA LEU A 139 -11.06 -8.60 15.02
C LEU A 139 -11.50 -8.06 13.67
N SER A 140 -12.71 -7.51 13.65
CA SER A 140 -13.24 -6.80 12.50
C SER A 140 -12.67 -5.38 12.46
N ILE A 141 -12.16 -4.97 11.31
CA ILE A 141 -11.66 -3.61 11.08
C ILE A 141 -12.84 -2.72 10.66
N LYS A 142 -13.65 -2.30 11.65
CA LYS A 142 -14.75 -1.34 11.42
C LYS A 142 -14.38 0.04 11.94
N SER A 143 -14.80 1.07 11.21
CA SER A 143 -14.67 2.45 11.69
C SER A 143 -15.44 2.64 13.00
N LEU A 144 -14.79 3.26 14.00
CA LEU A 144 -15.44 3.62 15.27
C LEU A 144 -16.61 4.61 15.08
N ASP A 145 -16.70 5.27 13.93
CA ASP A 145 -17.81 6.16 13.59
C ASP A 145 -19.09 5.43 13.16
N LEU A 146 -18.98 4.15 12.80
CA LEU A 146 -20.10 3.34 12.31
C LEU A 146 -20.77 2.52 13.41
N ILE A 147 -20.03 2.19 14.46
CA ILE A 147 -20.51 1.30 15.52
C ILE A 147 -21.19 2.06 16.66
N SER A 148 -22.21 1.43 17.25
CA SER A 148 -22.95 1.90 18.42
C SER A 148 -22.09 1.95 19.69
N LEU A 149 -22.57 2.62 20.75
CA LEU A 149 -21.87 2.63 22.04
C LEU A 149 -21.71 1.21 22.64
N LYS A 150 -22.72 0.34 22.45
CA LYS A 150 -22.67 -1.06 22.87
C LYS A 150 -21.60 -1.84 22.10
N GLU A 151 -21.50 -1.65 20.79
CA GLU A 151 -20.44 -2.29 19.99
C GLU A 151 -19.05 -1.73 20.34
N LYS A 152 -18.94 -0.44 20.68
CA LYS A 152 -17.68 0.15 21.19
C LYS A 152 -17.25 -0.48 22.50
N SER A 153 -18.18 -0.68 23.45
CA SER A 153 -17.86 -1.33 24.72
C SER A 153 -17.49 -2.80 24.54
N GLN A 154 -18.18 -3.52 23.66
CA GLN A 154 -17.82 -4.89 23.28
C GLN A 154 -16.45 -4.98 22.61
N LEU A 155 -16.15 -4.05 21.71
CA LEU A 155 -14.85 -3.98 21.03
C LEU A 155 -13.74 -3.67 22.04
N LEU A 156 -13.96 -2.69 22.92
CA LEU A 156 -13.04 -2.37 24.01
C LEU A 156 -12.79 -3.58 24.92
N TYR A 157 -13.85 -4.30 25.31
CA TYR A 157 -13.73 -5.53 26.09
C TYR A 157 -12.90 -6.61 25.37
N LYS A 158 -13.14 -6.82 24.07
CA LYS A 158 -12.34 -7.73 23.23
C LYS A 158 -10.87 -7.29 23.20
N PHE A 159 -10.59 -5.99 23.08
CA PHE A 159 -9.22 -5.46 23.10
C PHE A 159 -8.54 -5.63 24.46
N ILE A 160 -9.24 -5.37 25.56
CA ILE A 160 -8.71 -5.53 26.92
C ILE A 160 -8.34 -7.00 27.20
N LYS A 161 -9.13 -7.94 26.68
CA LYS A 161 -8.84 -9.38 26.78
C LYS A 161 -7.69 -9.87 25.90
N ARG A 162 -7.04 -9.00 25.11
CA ARG A 162 -5.97 -9.35 24.17
C ARG A 162 -4.67 -8.64 24.60
N PRO A 163 -3.95 -9.16 25.60
CA PRO A 163 -2.86 -8.43 26.27
C PRO A 163 -1.73 -8.02 25.31
N GLN A 164 -1.43 -8.82 24.28
CA GLN A 164 -0.43 -8.48 23.26
C GLN A 164 -0.81 -7.22 22.47
N LEU A 165 -2.08 -7.01 22.16
CA LEU A 165 -2.51 -5.80 21.46
C LEU A 165 -2.33 -4.56 22.32
N LEU A 166 -2.67 -4.65 23.61
CA LEU A 166 -2.44 -3.57 24.56
C LEU A 166 -0.95 -3.28 24.75
N ARG A 167 -0.13 -4.33 24.84
CA ARG A 167 1.33 -4.25 25.00
C ARG A 167 1.99 -3.55 23.82
N TYR A 168 1.53 -3.82 22.60
CA TYR A 168 2.20 -3.41 21.36
C TYR A 168 1.58 -2.21 20.63
N ARG A 169 0.40 -1.72 21.05
CA ARG A 169 -0.34 -0.63 20.39
C ARG A 169 0.45 0.66 20.13
N SER A 170 1.47 0.93 20.93
CA SER A 170 2.29 2.15 20.86
C SER A 170 3.79 1.85 20.84
N LYS A 171 4.17 0.59 20.56
CA LYS A 171 5.56 0.17 20.52
C LYS A 171 6.11 0.22 19.11
N THR A 172 7.30 0.77 18.98
CA THR A 172 8.05 0.77 17.73
C THR A 172 8.66 -0.60 17.47
N GLY A 173 8.96 -0.89 16.20
CA GLY A 173 9.73 -2.08 15.83
C GLY A 173 11.09 -2.10 16.53
N GLN A 174 11.74 -0.94 16.66
CA GLN A 174 13.00 -0.77 17.38
C GLN A 174 12.90 -1.20 18.84
N GLU A 175 11.98 -0.62 19.61
CA GLU A 175 11.82 -0.97 21.04
C GLU A 175 11.58 -2.47 21.25
N VAL A 176 10.80 -3.10 20.38
CA VAL A 176 10.49 -4.52 20.53
C VAL A 176 11.70 -5.37 20.11
N LEU A 177 12.28 -5.13 18.93
CA LEU A 177 13.42 -5.94 18.46
C LEU A 177 14.64 -5.79 19.38
N ASP A 178 14.93 -4.59 19.91
CA ASP A 178 16.01 -4.37 20.88
C ASP A 178 15.74 -5.08 22.22
N SER A 179 14.47 -5.34 22.57
CA SER A 179 14.13 -6.10 23.79
C SER A 179 14.33 -7.62 23.66
N PHE A 180 14.40 -8.13 22.43
CA PHE A 180 14.64 -9.56 22.16
C PHE A 180 16.10 -9.83 21.75
N PHE A 181 16.70 -8.96 20.92
CA PHE A 181 17.92 -9.30 20.19
C PHE A 181 19.06 -8.30 20.44
N LYS A 182 20.28 -8.84 20.55
CA LYS A 182 21.52 -8.05 20.62
C LYS A 182 22.15 -7.92 19.24
N ASP A 183 22.09 -8.98 18.42
CA ASP A 183 22.70 -9.03 17.10
C ASP A 183 22.09 -7.98 16.14
N PRO A 184 22.89 -7.03 15.61
CA PRO A 184 22.38 -5.96 14.75
C PRO A 184 21.92 -6.46 13.37
N LEU A 185 22.53 -7.53 12.84
CA LEU A 185 22.15 -8.10 11.56
C LEU A 185 20.80 -8.81 11.67
N LEU A 186 20.59 -9.63 12.71
CA LEU A 186 19.30 -10.26 12.95
C LEU A 186 18.18 -9.20 13.06
N LYS A 187 18.42 -8.13 13.82
CA LYS A 187 17.48 -7.00 13.92
C LYS A 187 17.21 -6.36 12.56
N TYR A 188 18.26 -6.15 11.75
CA TYR A 188 18.13 -5.55 10.42
C TYR A 188 17.26 -6.39 9.49
N LEU A 189 17.46 -7.71 9.44
CA LEU A 189 16.64 -8.61 8.64
C LEU A 189 15.17 -8.58 9.08
N LEU A 190 14.92 -8.62 10.40
CA LEU A 190 13.57 -8.61 10.97
C LEU A 190 12.86 -7.27 10.88
N THR A 191 13.52 -6.20 10.43
CA THR A 191 12.81 -4.96 10.05
C THR A 191 11.97 -5.15 8.80
N PHE A 192 12.37 -6.05 7.89
CA PHE A 192 11.82 -6.17 6.54
C PHE A 192 11.73 -4.83 5.77
N GLY A 193 12.64 -3.89 6.06
CA GLY A 193 12.66 -2.56 5.45
C GLY A 193 11.80 -1.52 6.17
N ALA A 194 11.21 -1.86 7.32
CA ALA A 194 10.62 -0.88 8.22
C ALA A 194 11.69 0.13 8.69
N ARG A 195 11.33 1.41 8.69
CA ARG A 195 12.24 2.50 9.09
C ARG A 195 12.05 2.87 10.55
N LYS A 196 12.90 3.77 11.05
CA LYS A 196 12.78 4.35 12.38
C LYS A 196 11.35 4.82 12.68
N GLY A 197 10.90 4.60 13.92
CA GLY A 197 9.55 4.97 14.37
C GLY A 197 8.41 4.08 13.85
N SER A 198 8.65 3.15 12.91
CA SER A 198 7.66 2.16 12.46
C SER A 198 7.06 1.42 13.65
N SER A 199 5.77 1.11 13.59
CA SER A 199 5.16 0.22 14.58
C SER A 199 5.75 -1.19 14.48
N ILE A 200 5.68 -1.97 15.57
CA ILE A 200 6.05 -3.39 15.53
C ILE A 200 5.26 -4.19 14.48
N PHE A 201 4.03 -3.80 14.14
CA PHE A 201 3.26 -4.48 13.10
C PHE A 201 3.88 -4.34 11.70
N SER A 202 4.65 -3.28 11.44
CA SER A 202 5.40 -3.13 10.18
C SER A 202 6.49 -4.21 10.07
N CYS A 203 7.19 -4.52 11.16
CA CYS A 203 8.23 -5.55 11.21
C CYS A 203 7.65 -6.98 11.30
N ALA A 204 6.58 -7.16 12.07
CA ALA A 204 6.02 -8.47 12.37
C ALA A 204 5.11 -9.03 11.26
N SER A 205 4.43 -8.15 10.50
CA SER A 205 3.43 -8.56 9.51
C SER A 205 3.95 -9.56 8.46
N PRO A 206 5.18 -9.45 7.92
CA PRO A 206 5.82 -10.49 7.13
C PRO A 206 5.68 -11.91 7.69
N ILE A 207 6.14 -12.12 8.92
CA ILE A 207 6.13 -13.43 9.58
C ILE A 207 4.71 -13.85 9.93
N MET A 208 3.88 -12.91 10.37
CA MET A 208 2.48 -13.18 10.70
C MET A 208 1.65 -13.59 9.48
N TRP A 209 1.94 -13.05 8.29
CA TRP A 209 1.30 -13.47 7.05
C TRP A 209 1.75 -14.87 6.63
N ALA A 210 3.04 -15.17 6.74
CA ALA A 210 3.55 -16.52 6.51
C ALA A 210 2.90 -17.54 7.45
N MET A 211 2.76 -17.23 8.76
CA MET A 211 2.04 -18.08 9.74
C MET A 211 0.60 -18.40 9.33
N LYS A 212 -0.04 -17.51 8.56
CA LYS A 212 -1.43 -17.66 8.11
C LYS A 212 -1.57 -18.17 6.67
N GLY A 213 -0.47 -18.37 5.92
CA GLY A 213 -0.53 -18.58 4.47
C GLY A 213 -1.22 -17.42 3.74
N ASN A 214 -1.06 -16.19 4.24
CA ASN A 214 -1.84 -15.04 3.82
C ASN A 214 -1.08 -14.16 2.81
N PHE A 215 -0.67 -14.76 1.70
CA PHE A 215 0.11 -14.10 0.66
C PHE A 215 -0.29 -14.64 -0.72
N TYR A 216 -0.91 -13.81 -1.54
CA TYR A 216 -1.56 -14.19 -2.79
C TYR A 216 -1.14 -13.30 -3.95
N TYR A 217 -1.29 -13.79 -5.17
CA TYR A 217 -1.21 -13.01 -6.40
C TYR A 217 -2.45 -13.28 -7.27
N ILE A 218 -2.66 -12.45 -8.29
CA ILE A 218 -3.70 -12.67 -9.30
C ILE A 218 -3.05 -13.29 -10.53
N LYS A 219 -3.56 -14.45 -10.96
CA LYS A 219 -2.98 -15.22 -12.06
C LYS A 219 -3.27 -14.66 -13.44
N ASP A 220 -4.44 -14.07 -13.68
CA ASP A 220 -4.83 -13.62 -15.03
C ASP A 220 -4.28 -12.22 -15.36
N LYS A 221 -5.14 -11.21 -15.54
CA LYS A 221 -4.79 -9.81 -15.88
C LYS A 221 -3.92 -9.10 -14.82
N GLY A 222 -3.34 -9.82 -13.87
CA GLY A 222 -2.58 -9.27 -12.76
C GLY A 222 -3.42 -8.34 -11.90
N VAL A 223 -2.80 -7.27 -11.40
CA VAL A 223 -3.43 -6.40 -10.40
C VAL A 223 -4.61 -5.58 -10.94
N GLU A 224 -4.68 -5.36 -12.26
CA GLU A 224 -5.74 -4.58 -12.93
C GLU A 224 -7.07 -5.34 -13.01
N ALA A 225 -7.09 -6.67 -12.81
CA ALA A 225 -8.32 -7.44 -12.72
C ALA A 225 -9.27 -6.92 -11.63
N LEU A 226 -8.69 -6.44 -10.52
CA LEU A 226 -9.44 -5.98 -9.36
C LEU A 226 -10.20 -4.67 -9.61
N PRO A 227 -9.58 -3.55 -10.03
CA PRO A 227 -10.33 -2.34 -10.36
C PRO A 227 -11.27 -2.53 -11.56
N GLU A 228 -10.94 -3.39 -12.53
CA GLU A 228 -11.85 -3.70 -13.65
C GLU A 228 -13.15 -4.35 -13.16
N LEU A 229 -13.06 -5.33 -12.25
CA LEU A 229 -14.24 -5.95 -11.62
C LEU A 229 -15.10 -4.90 -10.90
N PHE A 230 -14.46 -4.03 -10.10
CA PHE A 230 -15.17 -3.00 -9.34
C PHE A 230 -15.84 -1.99 -10.26
N LEU A 231 -15.15 -1.53 -11.31
CA LEU A 231 -15.71 -0.60 -12.29
C LEU A 231 -16.92 -1.21 -12.99
N ARG A 232 -16.81 -2.44 -13.48
CA ARG A 232 -17.90 -3.11 -14.21
C ARG A 232 -19.18 -3.22 -13.37
N TYR A 233 -19.04 -3.56 -12.10
CA TYR A 233 -20.20 -3.63 -11.20
C TYR A 233 -20.69 -2.26 -10.73
N TYR A 234 -19.79 -1.29 -10.55
CA TYR A 234 -20.18 0.10 -10.31
C TYR A 234 -21.07 0.63 -11.43
N GLU A 235 -20.69 0.42 -12.69
CA GLU A 235 -21.47 0.80 -13.87
C GLU A 235 -22.77 0.00 -13.98
N ALA A 236 -22.74 -1.31 -13.70
CA ALA A 236 -23.94 -2.16 -13.67
C ALA A 236 -24.96 -1.72 -12.60
N TYR A 237 -24.50 -1.11 -11.51
CA TYR A 237 -25.34 -0.50 -10.48
C TYR A 237 -25.79 0.93 -10.83
N GLY A 238 -25.53 1.41 -12.05
CA GLY A 238 -25.92 2.76 -12.51
C GLY A 238 -24.96 3.87 -12.08
N GLY A 239 -23.76 3.53 -11.63
CA GLY A 239 -22.72 4.50 -11.34
C GLY A 239 -22.12 5.09 -12.61
N GLU A 240 -21.80 6.40 -12.58
CA GLU A 240 -21.16 7.11 -13.69
C GLU A 240 -19.70 7.42 -13.38
N ILE A 241 -18.80 7.28 -14.35
CA ILE A 241 -17.40 7.64 -14.19
C ILE A 241 -16.97 8.60 -15.31
N SER A 242 -16.23 9.65 -14.94
CA SER A 242 -15.63 10.59 -15.87
C SER A 242 -14.11 10.50 -15.75
N PHE A 243 -13.46 9.93 -16.77
CA PHE A 243 -12.01 9.86 -16.90
C PHE A 243 -11.44 11.19 -17.41
N ASN A 244 -10.12 11.37 -17.30
CA ASN A 244 -9.42 12.61 -17.68
C ASN A 244 -10.06 13.87 -17.04
N THR A 245 -10.67 13.71 -15.87
CA THR A 245 -11.47 14.71 -15.18
C THR A 245 -10.81 15.05 -13.85
N LEU A 246 -9.88 16.00 -13.90
CA LEU A 246 -9.16 16.46 -12.72
C LEU A 246 -10.03 17.43 -11.89
N VAL A 247 -10.35 17.05 -10.65
CA VAL A 247 -10.99 17.96 -9.70
C VAL A 247 -9.98 18.98 -9.18
N LYS A 248 -10.30 20.28 -9.31
CA LYS A 248 -9.45 21.40 -8.87
C LYS A 248 -9.92 22.05 -7.57
N LYS A 249 -11.21 21.91 -7.22
CA LYS A 249 -11.78 22.50 -6.01
C LYS A 249 -12.95 21.69 -5.47
N ILE A 250 -13.09 21.64 -4.15
CA ILE A 250 -14.31 21.18 -3.47
C ILE A 250 -15.14 22.42 -3.17
N VAL A 251 -16.36 22.47 -3.71
CA VAL A 251 -17.26 23.62 -3.52
C VAL A 251 -17.87 23.53 -2.13
N ILE A 252 -17.62 24.55 -1.30
CA ILE A 252 -18.09 24.63 0.08
C ILE A 252 -18.99 25.84 0.26
N GLU A 253 -20.17 25.60 0.80
CA GLU A 253 -21.14 26.64 1.16
C GLU A 253 -21.60 26.44 2.60
N LYS A 254 -21.54 27.51 3.40
CA LYS A 254 -21.98 27.50 4.82
C LYS A 254 -21.40 26.30 5.61
N GLY A 255 -20.11 25.99 5.37
CA GLY A 255 -19.38 24.90 6.03
C GLY A 255 -19.74 23.49 5.55
N LYS A 256 -20.48 23.34 4.44
CA LYS A 256 -20.87 22.04 3.86
C LYS A 256 -20.34 21.90 2.44
N ALA A 257 -19.84 20.71 2.09
CA ALA A 257 -19.53 20.38 0.71
C ALA A 257 -20.81 20.28 -0.13
N ARG A 258 -20.77 20.82 -1.35
CA ARG A 258 -21.90 20.92 -2.29
C ARG A 258 -21.60 20.40 -3.70
N GLY A 259 -20.40 19.87 -3.91
CA GLY A 259 -19.94 19.43 -5.21
C GLY A 259 -18.46 19.68 -5.38
N VAL A 260 -18.03 19.58 -6.63
CA VAL A 260 -16.65 19.79 -7.04
C VAL A 260 -16.60 20.68 -8.27
N GLN A 261 -15.49 21.38 -8.43
CA GLN A 261 -15.15 22.07 -9.67
C GLN A 261 -14.02 21.31 -10.36
N ILE A 262 -14.21 20.96 -11.62
CA ILE A 262 -13.21 20.26 -12.44
C ILE A 262 -12.29 21.26 -13.17
N GLU A 263 -11.21 20.76 -13.75
CA GLU A 263 -10.38 21.53 -14.67
C GLU A 263 -11.23 22.10 -15.82
N GLY A 264 -10.97 23.35 -16.20
CA GLY A 264 -11.85 24.12 -17.10
C GLY A 264 -12.94 24.92 -16.38
N GLY A 265 -13.17 24.67 -15.08
CA GLY A 265 -14.02 25.51 -14.22
C GLY A 265 -15.48 25.07 -14.11
N GLU A 266 -15.90 24.01 -14.81
CA GLU A 266 -17.25 23.44 -14.68
C GLU A 266 -17.48 22.93 -13.25
N GLU A 267 -18.66 23.24 -12.71
CA GLU A 267 -19.09 22.77 -11.39
C GLU A 267 -20.06 21.60 -11.49
N ILE A 268 -19.72 20.52 -10.79
CA ILE A 268 -20.55 19.33 -10.66
C ILE A 268 -21.17 19.33 -9.27
N GLN A 269 -22.48 19.55 -9.21
CA GLN A 269 -23.21 19.64 -7.94
C GLN A 269 -23.52 18.27 -7.35
N SER A 270 -23.31 18.12 -6.04
CA SER A 270 -23.68 16.92 -5.30
C SER A 270 -24.03 17.18 -3.83
N ARG A 271 -24.76 16.26 -3.19
CA ARG A 271 -25.12 16.39 -1.76
C ARG A 271 -23.95 16.05 -0.84
N TYR A 272 -23.12 15.09 -1.25
CA TYR A 272 -21.95 14.62 -0.53
C TYR A 272 -20.74 14.53 -1.44
N VAL A 273 -19.55 14.78 -0.89
CA VAL A 273 -18.28 14.60 -1.59
C VAL A 273 -17.43 13.59 -0.84
N ILE A 274 -16.83 12.65 -1.57
CA ILE A 274 -15.85 11.69 -1.05
C ILE A 274 -14.51 12.00 -1.67
N SER A 275 -13.51 12.34 -0.86
CA SER A 275 -12.14 12.43 -1.34
C SER A 275 -11.42 11.10 -1.14
N ASN A 276 -11.06 10.44 -2.24
CA ASN A 276 -10.11 9.33 -2.26
C ASN A 276 -8.69 9.81 -2.66
N GLY A 277 -8.46 11.12 -2.64
CA GLY A 277 -7.18 11.74 -2.94
C GLY A 277 -6.27 11.89 -1.72
N ASP A 278 -5.07 12.40 -1.95
CA ASP A 278 -4.14 12.78 -0.90
C ASP A 278 -4.76 13.75 0.11
N CYS A 279 -4.46 13.52 1.40
CA CYS A 279 -4.94 14.34 2.50
C CYS A 279 -4.45 15.79 2.38
N HIS A 280 -3.17 16.00 2.05
CA HIS A 280 -2.64 17.36 1.91
C HIS A 280 -3.31 18.08 0.75
N SER A 281 -3.45 17.41 -0.39
CA SER A 281 -4.11 17.91 -1.58
C SER A 281 -5.58 18.24 -1.33
N THR A 282 -6.33 17.33 -0.70
CA THR A 282 -7.74 17.54 -0.36
C THR A 282 -7.92 18.77 0.51
N PHE A 283 -7.18 18.88 1.60
CA PHE A 283 -7.44 19.90 2.61
C PHE A 283 -6.76 21.23 2.29
N GLN A 284 -5.52 21.22 1.82
CA GLN A 284 -4.75 22.44 1.61
C GLN A 284 -4.95 23.02 0.20
N HIS A 285 -5.21 22.18 -0.81
CA HIS A 285 -5.32 22.63 -2.21
C HIS A 285 -6.78 22.66 -2.70
N LEU A 286 -7.54 21.56 -2.58
CA LEU A 286 -8.93 21.51 -3.09
C LEU A 286 -9.91 22.32 -2.23
N ILE A 287 -9.66 22.45 -0.92
CA ILE A 287 -10.50 23.21 0.02
C ILE A 287 -9.87 24.58 0.34
N GLY A 288 -8.58 24.58 0.68
CA GLY A 288 -7.85 25.75 1.09
C GLY A 288 -7.83 25.93 2.61
N ASN A 289 -6.66 26.30 3.14
CA ASN A 289 -6.40 26.40 4.59
C ASN A 289 -7.42 27.28 5.34
N ARG A 290 -7.91 28.37 4.73
CA ARG A 290 -8.81 29.35 5.37
C ARG A 290 -10.15 28.78 5.82
N LEU A 291 -10.60 27.67 5.22
CA LEU A 291 -11.89 27.03 5.55
C LEU A 291 -11.74 25.92 6.60
N LEU A 292 -10.54 25.69 7.12
CA LEU A 292 -10.24 24.58 8.01
C LEU A 292 -9.81 25.06 9.40
N PRO A 293 -10.19 24.35 10.49
CA PRO A 293 -9.73 24.71 11.83
C PRO A 293 -8.21 24.59 11.96
N ASP A 294 -7.54 25.57 12.59
CA ASP A 294 -6.08 25.56 12.74
C ASP A 294 -5.56 24.30 13.45
N ARG A 295 -6.32 23.80 14.44
CA ARG A 295 -5.98 22.56 15.15
C ARG A 295 -5.93 21.36 14.19
N PHE A 296 -6.80 21.33 13.19
CA PHE A 296 -6.79 20.29 12.17
C PHE A 296 -5.58 20.43 11.26
N LEU A 297 -5.28 21.63 10.76
CA LEU A 297 -4.12 21.90 9.90
C LEU A 297 -2.79 21.55 10.60
N ARG A 298 -2.61 21.98 11.86
CA ARG A 298 -1.42 21.62 12.65
C ARG A 298 -1.26 20.11 12.85
N LYS A 299 -2.36 19.37 12.96
CA LYS A 299 -2.31 17.89 13.05
C LYS A 299 -1.96 17.28 11.70
N LEU A 300 -2.52 17.78 10.60
CA LEU A 300 -2.24 17.32 9.25
C LEU A 300 -0.75 17.47 8.91
N GLN A 301 -0.17 18.65 9.18
CA GLN A 301 1.25 18.95 8.91
C GLN A 301 2.24 18.11 9.72
N LYS A 302 1.84 17.64 10.91
CA LYS A 302 2.70 16.84 11.80
C LYS A 302 2.65 15.34 11.53
N ARG A 303 1.87 14.88 10.54
CA ARG A 303 1.80 13.47 10.19
C ARG A 303 2.89 13.12 9.19
N GLU A 304 3.49 11.97 9.40
CA GLU A 304 4.56 11.45 8.56
C GLU A 304 3.97 10.73 7.36
N ILE A 305 4.53 11.01 6.19
CA ILE A 305 4.14 10.40 4.93
C ILE A 305 4.98 9.14 4.71
N SER A 306 4.39 8.12 4.11
CA SER A 306 5.11 6.89 3.77
C SER A 306 6.30 7.17 2.83
N ALA A 307 7.38 6.41 3.01
CA ALA A 307 8.64 6.69 2.33
C ALA A 307 8.51 6.56 0.79
N PRO A 308 9.11 7.49 0.02
CA PRO A 308 9.17 7.40 -1.43
C PRO A 308 10.02 6.21 -1.89
N ILE A 309 9.75 5.73 -3.10
CA ILE A 309 10.48 4.63 -3.72
C ILE A 309 10.89 4.97 -5.16
N PHE A 310 11.99 4.37 -5.60
CA PHE A 310 12.34 4.21 -7.00
C PHE A 310 12.00 2.78 -7.44
N THR A 311 11.56 2.59 -8.67
CA THR A 311 11.31 1.25 -9.22
C THR A 311 11.80 1.13 -10.65
N LEU A 312 12.69 0.17 -10.87
CA LEU A 312 13.19 -0.23 -12.19
C LEU A 312 12.38 -1.42 -12.70
N TYR A 313 11.99 -1.39 -13.97
CA TYR A 313 11.25 -2.45 -14.66
C TYR A 313 12.05 -2.94 -15.86
N LEU A 314 12.35 -4.23 -15.88
CA LEU A 314 13.14 -4.89 -16.90
C LEU A 314 12.33 -6.02 -17.55
N GLY A 315 12.35 -6.07 -18.87
CA GLY A 315 12.01 -7.28 -19.62
C GLY A 315 13.31 -7.96 -20.03
N VAL A 316 13.47 -9.24 -19.72
CA VAL A 316 14.73 -9.98 -19.93
C VAL A 316 14.52 -11.27 -20.71
N ASP A 317 15.52 -11.70 -21.47
CA ASP A 317 15.59 -13.03 -22.13
C ASP A 317 16.49 -14.01 -21.36
N LEU A 318 16.29 -14.06 -20.04
CA LEU A 318 16.84 -15.09 -19.16
C LEU A 318 15.72 -16.04 -18.75
N ASP A 319 15.99 -17.34 -18.73
CA ASP A 319 15.10 -18.32 -18.09
C ASP A 319 15.32 -18.31 -16.57
N LEU A 320 14.62 -17.38 -15.90
CA LEU A 320 14.75 -17.19 -14.45
C LEU A 320 14.30 -18.42 -13.65
N ALA A 321 13.38 -19.22 -14.19
CA ALA A 321 12.93 -20.45 -13.52
C ALA A 321 14.05 -21.50 -13.51
N GLN A 322 14.76 -21.70 -14.64
CA GLN A 322 15.93 -22.57 -14.71
C GLN A 322 17.10 -22.09 -13.86
N MET A 323 17.21 -20.78 -13.63
CA MET A 323 18.18 -20.20 -12.69
C MET A 323 17.82 -20.43 -11.21
N GLY A 324 16.69 -21.07 -10.91
CA GLY A 324 16.26 -21.43 -9.56
C GLY A 324 15.36 -20.40 -8.87
N PHE A 325 14.84 -19.41 -9.59
CA PHE A 325 13.83 -18.50 -9.05
C PHE A 325 12.42 -19.10 -9.14
N ASP A 326 11.61 -18.84 -8.12
CA ASP A 326 10.26 -19.40 -7.91
C ASP A 326 9.16 -18.33 -7.89
N GLY A 327 9.51 -17.10 -8.27
CA GLY A 327 8.62 -15.94 -8.23
C GLY A 327 8.31 -15.41 -6.83
N ALA A 328 8.94 -15.94 -5.78
CA ALA A 328 8.87 -15.37 -4.43
C ALA A 328 9.45 -13.95 -4.40
N LEU A 329 8.98 -13.15 -3.45
CA LEU A 329 9.48 -11.78 -3.29
C LEU A 329 10.91 -11.81 -2.75
N VAL A 330 11.88 -11.37 -3.55
CA VAL A 330 13.28 -11.33 -3.12
C VAL A 330 13.54 -10.01 -2.39
N HIS A 331 13.95 -10.10 -1.13
CA HIS A 331 14.52 -9.01 -0.36
C HIS A 331 16.03 -9.15 -0.36
N TYR A 332 16.70 -8.38 -1.22
CA TYR A 332 18.15 -8.35 -1.28
C TYR A 332 18.71 -7.21 -0.42
N TYR A 333 19.66 -7.53 0.44
CA TYR A 333 20.36 -6.60 1.31
C TYR A 333 21.82 -6.52 0.85
N PRO A 334 22.17 -5.61 -0.08
CA PRO A 334 23.50 -5.54 -0.66
C PRO A 334 24.57 -5.12 0.35
N ALA A 335 24.18 -4.36 1.37
CA ALA A 335 25.02 -3.96 2.48
C ALA A 335 24.29 -4.17 3.82
N ILE A 336 25.02 -4.64 4.83
CA ILE A 336 24.50 -4.80 6.19
C ILE A 336 24.79 -3.53 6.98
N ARG A 337 23.73 -2.90 7.50
CA ARG A 337 23.87 -1.71 8.35
C ARG A 337 24.08 -2.13 9.80
N LYS A 338 25.02 -1.47 10.48
CA LYS A 338 25.24 -1.65 11.92
C LYS A 338 24.03 -1.19 12.74
N ASN A 339 23.40 -0.10 12.32
CA ASN A 339 22.15 0.38 12.91
C ASN A 339 21.02 0.28 11.88
N PRO A 340 20.06 -0.65 12.04
CA PRO A 340 18.97 -0.82 11.09
C PRO A 340 17.97 0.36 11.08
N TRP A 341 18.06 1.25 12.06
CA TRP A 341 17.17 2.39 12.25
C TRP A 341 17.80 3.73 11.87
N GLU A 342 19.02 3.71 11.33
CA GLU A 342 19.73 4.91 10.90
C GLU A 342 18.95 5.60 9.78
N GLU A 343 18.67 6.89 9.98
CA GLU A 343 18.10 7.75 8.95
C GLU A 343 19.24 8.33 8.14
N ILE A 344 19.19 8.10 6.83
CA ILE A 344 20.17 8.61 5.88
C ILE A 344 19.54 9.81 5.17
N ASP A 345 20.25 10.93 5.19
CA ASP A 345 19.89 12.14 4.45
C ASP A 345 20.28 12.02 2.97
N GLU A 346 20.05 13.08 2.19
CA GLU A 346 20.39 13.07 0.76
C GLU A 346 21.90 12.91 0.52
N ALA A 347 22.74 13.55 1.34
CA ALA A 347 24.19 13.53 1.18
C ALA A 347 24.80 12.15 1.48
N GLY A 348 24.22 11.41 2.44
CA GLY A 348 24.62 10.04 2.77
C GLY A 348 23.96 8.96 1.92
N PHE A 349 23.03 9.32 1.02
CA PHE A 349 22.24 8.34 0.26
C PHE A 349 23.09 7.61 -0.78
N ASP A 350 23.01 6.29 -0.72
CA ASP A 350 23.70 5.39 -1.65
C ASP A 350 22.78 4.23 -2.01
N ILE A 351 22.20 4.29 -3.20
CA ILE A 351 21.27 3.28 -3.72
C ILE A 351 21.89 1.87 -3.73
N GLU A 352 23.22 1.75 -3.86
CA GLU A 352 23.89 0.45 -3.90
C GLU A 352 23.93 -0.24 -2.53
N LYS A 353 23.67 0.51 -1.46
CA LYS A 353 23.55 0.02 -0.09
C LYS A 353 22.10 -0.09 0.39
N GLU A 354 21.13 0.31 -0.45
CA GLU A 354 19.73 0.20 -0.11
C GLU A 354 19.20 -1.22 -0.31
N ARG A 355 18.30 -1.64 0.58
CA ARG A 355 17.59 -2.90 0.43
C ARG A 355 16.75 -2.86 -0.85
N MET A 356 16.92 -3.87 -1.70
CA MET A 356 16.15 -4.03 -2.93
C MET A 356 15.04 -5.07 -2.75
N THR A 357 13.87 -4.75 -3.28
CA THR A 357 12.75 -5.68 -3.42
C THR A 357 12.66 -6.06 -4.89
N ILE A 358 13.08 -7.28 -5.23
CA ILE A 358 13.13 -7.79 -6.60
C ILE A 358 11.94 -8.74 -6.80
N ARG A 359 11.19 -8.50 -7.88
CA ARG A 359 9.96 -9.24 -8.24
C ARG A 359 10.12 -9.83 -9.63
N MET A 360 9.78 -11.11 -9.76
CA MET A 360 9.83 -11.85 -11.02
C MET A 360 8.45 -12.43 -11.33
N ASP A 361 7.47 -11.54 -11.46
CA ASP A 361 6.05 -11.93 -11.42
C ASP A 361 5.63 -12.81 -12.60
N SER A 362 6.32 -12.68 -13.74
CA SER A 362 6.13 -13.55 -14.92
C SER A 362 6.39 -15.04 -14.67
N ILE A 363 7.16 -15.42 -13.64
CA ILE A 363 7.36 -16.84 -13.28
C ILE A 363 6.02 -17.46 -12.82
N LYS A 364 5.22 -16.70 -12.07
CA LYS A 364 3.92 -17.12 -11.53
C LYS A 364 2.79 -16.85 -12.51
N ASN A 365 2.94 -15.83 -13.35
CA ASN A 365 1.98 -15.42 -14.35
C ASN A 365 2.70 -15.23 -15.71
N PRO A 366 2.84 -16.31 -16.50
CA PRO A 366 3.53 -16.26 -17.79
C PRO A 366 2.94 -15.25 -18.79
N MET A 367 1.68 -14.81 -18.61
CA MET A 367 1.02 -13.81 -19.48
C MET A 367 1.63 -12.40 -19.34
N LEU A 368 2.47 -12.17 -18.33
CA LEU A 368 3.12 -10.87 -18.11
C LEU A 368 4.35 -10.64 -19.01
N ALA A 369 4.84 -11.66 -19.71
CA ALA A 369 5.99 -11.56 -20.60
C ALA A 369 5.78 -12.39 -21.88
N PRO A 370 6.53 -12.11 -22.96
CA PRO A 370 6.59 -13.00 -24.11
C PRO A 370 7.13 -14.38 -23.74
N ILE A 371 6.83 -15.41 -24.55
CA ILE A 371 7.30 -16.79 -24.35
C ILE A 371 8.84 -16.82 -24.22
N GLY A 372 9.34 -17.54 -23.21
CA GLY A 372 10.77 -17.69 -22.93
C GLY A 372 11.45 -16.44 -22.36
N LYS A 373 10.67 -15.41 -21.98
CA LYS A 373 11.16 -14.16 -21.41
C LYS A 373 10.49 -13.88 -20.08
N HIS A 374 11.10 -13.01 -19.29
CA HIS A 374 10.60 -12.70 -17.96
C HIS A 374 10.59 -11.20 -17.66
N THR A 375 9.67 -10.81 -16.79
CA THR A 375 9.66 -9.51 -16.12
C THR A 375 10.51 -9.55 -14.85
N VAL A 376 11.30 -8.50 -14.62
CA VAL A 376 11.99 -8.23 -13.36
C VAL A 376 11.68 -6.80 -12.93
N ALA A 377 11.11 -6.62 -11.74
CA ALA A 377 10.87 -5.28 -11.19
C ALA A 377 11.61 -5.12 -9.87
N ILE A 378 12.43 -4.08 -9.75
CA ILE A 378 13.31 -3.82 -8.60
C ILE A 378 12.90 -2.51 -7.96
N ALA A 379 12.40 -2.57 -6.72
CA ALA A 379 12.04 -1.40 -5.93
C ALA A 379 13.03 -1.17 -4.78
N ALA A 380 13.42 0.08 -4.57
CA ALA A 380 14.30 0.50 -3.48
C ALA A 380 13.87 1.88 -2.96
N PHE A 381 14.26 2.21 -1.74
CA PHE A 381 14.11 3.56 -1.23
C PHE A 381 14.93 4.54 -2.07
N ALA A 382 14.38 5.70 -2.37
CA ALA A 382 15.12 6.82 -2.93
C ALA A 382 14.51 8.13 -2.39
N PRO A 383 15.31 9.05 -1.82
CA PRO A 383 14.84 10.35 -1.38
C PRO A 383 14.07 11.08 -2.49
N TYR A 384 13.02 11.79 -2.11
CA TYR A 384 12.18 12.51 -3.06
C TYR A 384 12.96 13.69 -3.67
N GLU A 385 13.75 14.34 -2.84
CA GLU A 385 14.50 15.57 -3.10
C GLU A 385 15.49 15.42 -4.26
N LEU A 386 16.13 14.25 -4.41
CA LEU A 386 17.03 13.88 -5.51
C LEU A 386 16.45 14.12 -6.91
N PHE A 387 15.12 14.10 -7.04
CA PHE A 387 14.45 14.21 -8.33
C PHE A 387 13.84 15.59 -8.57
N THR A 388 13.85 16.48 -7.57
CA THR A 388 13.07 17.72 -7.61
C THR A 388 13.77 18.86 -8.36
N HIS A 389 15.09 18.84 -8.47
CA HIS A 389 15.85 19.93 -9.08
C HIS A 389 15.53 20.07 -10.58
N GLY A 390 14.88 21.19 -10.94
CA GLY A 390 14.40 21.49 -12.29
C GLY A 390 13.16 20.71 -12.74
N GLY A 391 12.61 19.84 -11.89
CA GLY A 391 11.43 19.02 -12.20
C GLY A 391 11.69 17.84 -13.13
N HIS A 392 10.63 17.08 -13.43
CA HIS A 392 10.72 15.78 -14.10
C HIS A 392 11.10 15.81 -15.60
N THR A 393 11.23 17.00 -16.19
CA THR A 393 11.66 17.20 -17.58
C THR A 393 13.07 17.78 -17.67
N SER A 394 13.74 18.02 -16.53
CA SER A 394 15.08 18.61 -16.54
C SER A 394 16.14 17.60 -17.01
N PRO A 395 17.23 18.07 -17.63
CA PRO A 395 18.40 17.23 -17.90
C PRO A 395 18.96 16.59 -16.63
N HIS A 396 18.95 17.31 -15.50
CA HIS A 396 19.39 16.81 -14.21
C HIS A 396 18.57 15.59 -13.76
N TYR A 397 17.23 15.66 -13.86
CA TYR A 397 16.35 14.54 -13.56
C TYR A 397 16.66 13.32 -14.43
N ALA A 398 16.89 13.52 -15.72
CA ALA A 398 17.24 12.44 -16.65
C ALA A 398 18.58 11.77 -16.26
N THR A 399 19.60 12.57 -15.94
CA THR A 399 20.92 12.07 -15.50
C THR A 399 20.81 11.27 -14.21
N ILE A 400 20.24 11.83 -13.14
CA ILE A 400 20.13 11.15 -11.83
C ILE A 400 19.29 9.87 -11.95
N LYS A 401 18.21 9.91 -12.75
CA LYS A 401 17.39 8.72 -13.01
C LYS A 401 18.23 7.63 -13.68
N GLU A 402 19.00 7.95 -14.72
CA GLU A 402 19.83 6.98 -15.42
C GLU A 402 20.97 6.44 -14.53
N GLU A 403 21.63 7.28 -13.74
CA GLU A 403 22.65 6.86 -12.79
C GLU A 403 22.11 5.84 -11.78
N ILE A 404 20.93 6.10 -11.21
CA ILE A 404 20.26 5.17 -10.29
C ILE A 404 19.89 3.87 -11.00
N VAL A 405 19.41 3.93 -12.25
CA VAL A 405 19.11 2.73 -13.05
C VAL A 405 20.35 1.86 -13.20
N GLN A 406 21.49 2.43 -13.62
CA GLN A 406 22.72 1.67 -13.83
C GLN A 406 23.22 1.02 -12.53
N LYS A 407 23.20 1.77 -11.43
CA LYS A 407 23.57 1.25 -10.10
C LYS A 407 22.67 0.10 -9.66
N ILE A 408 21.35 0.23 -9.84
CA ILE A 408 20.41 -0.86 -9.50
C ILE A 408 20.67 -2.10 -10.35
N ILE A 409 20.94 -1.95 -11.65
CA ILE A 409 21.28 -3.09 -12.53
C ILE A 409 22.54 -3.80 -12.01
N GLY A 410 23.63 -3.06 -11.78
CA GLY A 410 24.89 -3.64 -11.32
C GLY A 410 24.79 -4.34 -9.96
N VAL A 411 23.97 -3.82 -9.05
CA VAL A 411 23.73 -4.46 -7.75
C VAL A 411 22.83 -5.69 -7.89
N THR A 412 21.81 -5.62 -8.74
CA THR A 412 20.87 -6.73 -8.99
C THR A 412 21.53 -7.88 -9.72
N GLU A 413 22.56 -7.63 -10.54
CA GLU A 413 23.33 -8.67 -11.24
C GLU A 413 24.04 -9.65 -10.29
N LYS A 414 24.30 -9.24 -9.03
CA LYS A 414 24.80 -10.13 -7.97
C LYS A 414 23.77 -11.17 -7.53
N VAL A 415 22.47 -10.89 -7.76
CA VAL A 415 21.35 -11.79 -7.50
C VAL A 415 20.99 -12.56 -8.77
N ILE A 416 20.96 -11.90 -9.92
CA ILE A 416 20.61 -12.46 -11.23
C ILE A 416 21.84 -12.35 -12.14
N PRO A 417 22.74 -13.34 -12.16
CA PRO A 417 23.94 -13.31 -12.99
C PRO A 417 23.60 -13.12 -14.48
N GLY A 418 24.35 -12.25 -15.17
CA GLY A 418 24.15 -11.95 -16.59
C GLY A 418 23.01 -10.96 -16.87
N LEU A 419 22.34 -10.43 -15.85
CA LEU A 419 21.18 -9.55 -16.00
C LEU A 419 21.40 -8.42 -17.01
N SER A 420 22.50 -7.69 -16.89
CA SER A 420 22.77 -6.49 -17.69
C SER A 420 22.83 -6.77 -19.20
N SER A 421 23.36 -7.92 -19.60
CA SER A 421 23.53 -8.32 -21.00
C SER A 421 22.24 -8.84 -21.65
N HIS A 422 21.21 -9.11 -20.84
CA HIS A 422 19.96 -9.75 -21.25
C HIS A 422 18.73 -8.83 -21.12
N ILE A 423 18.94 -7.51 -20.98
CA ILE A 423 17.85 -6.53 -20.89
C ILE A 423 17.32 -6.20 -22.28
N ILE A 424 16.04 -6.50 -22.53
CA ILE A 424 15.32 -6.17 -23.77
C ILE A 424 14.49 -4.90 -23.61
N VAL A 425 13.91 -4.72 -22.42
CA VAL A 425 13.07 -3.56 -22.08
C VAL A 425 13.57 -2.97 -20.78
N ARG A 426 13.61 -1.65 -20.71
CA ARG A 426 13.99 -0.90 -19.51
C ARG A 426 13.08 0.32 -19.36
N ASP A 427 12.40 0.41 -18.24
CA ASP A 427 11.63 1.60 -17.83
C ASP A 427 11.83 1.82 -16.32
N ALA A 428 11.59 3.03 -15.82
CA ALA A 428 11.73 3.30 -14.40
C ALA A 428 10.77 4.39 -13.91
N SER A 429 10.27 4.20 -12.69
CA SER A 429 9.45 5.16 -11.95
C SER A 429 10.25 5.75 -10.81
N THR A 430 10.30 7.08 -10.76
CA THR A 430 10.84 7.85 -9.64
C THR A 430 9.73 8.27 -8.68
N PRO A 431 10.06 8.77 -7.47
CA PRO A 431 9.08 9.41 -6.58
C PRO A 431 8.21 10.47 -7.29
N LEU A 432 8.80 11.31 -8.15
CA LEU A 432 8.03 12.25 -9.00
C LEU A 432 7.10 11.57 -10.01
N THR A 433 7.46 10.39 -10.51
CA THR A 433 6.58 9.62 -11.39
C THR A 433 5.32 9.20 -10.63
N TYR A 434 5.49 8.69 -9.39
CA TYR A 434 4.37 8.32 -8.53
C TYR A 434 3.51 9.53 -8.14
N GLU A 435 4.13 10.65 -7.77
CA GLU A 435 3.40 11.89 -7.46
C GLU A 435 2.58 12.37 -8.67
N ARG A 436 3.17 12.47 -9.85
CA ARG A 436 2.47 12.93 -11.06
C ARG A 436 1.32 12.01 -11.46
N THR A 437 1.52 10.70 -11.38
CA THR A 437 0.53 9.72 -11.87
C THR A 437 -0.62 9.47 -10.90
N THR A 438 -0.41 9.71 -9.60
CA THR A 438 -1.42 9.39 -8.57
C THR A 438 -1.84 10.58 -7.72
N LEU A 439 -1.18 11.73 -7.88
CA LEU A 439 -1.32 12.95 -7.07
C LEU A 439 -1.08 12.72 -5.57
N ASN A 440 -0.39 11.63 -5.21
CA ASN A 440 0.03 11.39 -3.84
C ASN A 440 1.30 12.19 -3.55
N ARG A 441 1.20 13.07 -2.55
CA ARG A 441 2.31 13.93 -2.10
C ARG A 441 3.59 13.13 -1.91
N HIS A 442 4.68 13.59 -2.52
CA HIS A 442 6.02 13.01 -2.52
C HIS A 442 6.08 11.57 -3.09
N GLY A 443 5.07 11.13 -3.84
CA GLY A 443 5.00 9.78 -4.39
C GLY A 443 4.69 8.70 -3.33
N ALA A 444 4.04 9.08 -2.23
CA ALA A 444 3.71 8.18 -1.13
C ALA A 444 2.88 6.97 -1.59
N THR A 445 3.42 5.76 -1.42
CA THR A 445 2.79 4.50 -1.89
C THR A 445 1.82 3.90 -0.88
N MET A 446 1.88 4.30 0.39
CA MET A 446 1.05 3.77 1.48
C MET A 446 0.30 4.89 2.24
N GLY A 447 0.21 6.10 1.67
CA GLY A 447 -0.38 7.28 2.30
C GLY A 447 0.43 7.69 3.52
N TRP A 448 -0.18 7.64 4.71
CA TRP A 448 0.51 7.91 5.98
C TRP A 448 1.49 6.80 6.36
N TYR A 449 2.65 7.18 6.90
CA TYR A 449 3.61 6.24 7.45
C TYR A 449 3.04 5.52 8.67
N LEU A 450 3.19 4.20 8.71
CA LEU A 450 2.68 3.35 9.81
C LEU A 450 3.63 3.40 11.02
N SER A 451 3.74 4.56 11.65
CA SER A 451 4.48 4.72 12.90
C SER A 451 3.67 4.21 14.08
N ALA A 452 4.35 3.87 15.19
CA ALA A 452 3.68 3.49 16.44
C ALA A 452 2.72 4.59 16.95
N LYS A 453 3.05 5.84 16.65
CA LYS A 453 2.23 7.02 16.95
C LYS A 453 0.98 7.09 16.09
N GLU A 454 1.08 6.83 14.79
CA GLU A 454 -0.10 6.82 13.90
C GLU A 454 -1.00 5.61 14.17
N LEU A 455 -0.44 4.45 14.51
CA LEU A 455 -1.21 3.26 14.86
C LEU A 455 -2.09 3.48 16.11
N SER A 456 -1.57 4.20 17.11
CA SER A 456 -2.29 4.52 18.35
C SER A 456 -3.34 5.62 18.20
N ARG A 457 -3.41 6.29 17.03
CA ARG A 457 -4.37 7.36 16.77
C ARG A 457 -5.64 6.82 16.11
N ILE A 458 -6.78 7.19 16.67
CA ILE A 458 -8.07 6.97 16.02
C ILE A 458 -8.13 7.87 14.77
N ARG A 459 -8.14 7.23 13.60
CA ARG A 459 -8.42 7.88 12.31
C ARG A 459 -9.90 7.73 11.98
N SER A 460 -10.45 8.69 11.25
CA SER A 460 -11.86 8.75 10.89
C SER A 460 -11.98 9.13 9.42
N GLN A 461 -13.00 8.59 8.75
CA GLN A 461 -13.38 9.03 7.41
C GLN A 461 -14.07 10.40 7.45
N LYS A 462 -14.55 10.88 8.60
CA LYS A 462 -15.19 12.20 8.74
C LYS A 462 -14.14 13.30 8.69
N THR A 463 -14.55 14.42 8.09
CA THR A 463 -13.73 15.64 8.03
C THR A 463 -14.36 16.77 8.85
N PRO A 464 -13.63 17.87 9.10
CA PRO A 464 -14.22 19.07 9.69
C PRO A 464 -15.31 19.73 8.82
N ILE A 465 -15.38 19.41 7.52
CA ILE A 465 -16.38 19.95 6.59
C ILE A 465 -17.56 18.99 6.54
N ALA A 466 -18.76 19.51 6.80
CA ALA A 466 -19.96 18.69 6.72
C ALA A 466 -20.19 18.19 5.29
N ASN A 467 -20.72 16.97 5.17
CA ASN A 467 -20.92 16.26 3.90
C ASN A 467 -19.65 15.91 3.10
N LEU A 468 -18.46 16.15 3.65
CA LEU A 468 -17.20 15.68 3.07
C LEU A 468 -16.65 14.50 3.89
N TYR A 469 -16.37 13.39 3.21
CA TYR A 469 -15.72 12.21 3.78
C TYR A 469 -14.44 11.84 3.03
N GLN A 470 -13.61 11.02 3.64
CA GLN A 470 -12.40 10.47 3.04
C GLN A 470 -12.51 8.96 2.82
N ALA A 471 -11.88 8.48 1.76
CA ALA A 471 -11.63 7.08 1.48
C ALA A 471 -10.15 6.87 1.11
N GLY A 472 -9.72 5.61 1.01
CA GLY A 472 -8.36 5.26 0.61
C GLY A 472 -7.34 5.24 1.76
N HIS A 473 -6.06 5.23 1.39
CA HIS A 473 -4.93 4.97 2.30
C HIS A 473 -4.53 6.16 3.19
N TRP A 474 -5.05 7.36 2.90
CA TRP A 474 -4.84 8.56 3.71
C TRP A 474 -5.80 8.68 4.89
N THR A 475 -6.69 7.71 5.09
CA THR A 475 -7.62 7.65 6.23
C THR A 475 -7.62 6.26 6.86
N PHE A 476 -8.50 6.03 7.83
CA PHE A 476 -8.65 4.73 8.48
C PHE A 476 -9.16 3.67 7.47
N PRO A 477 -8.59 2.45 7.43
CA PRO A 477 -7.58 1.88 8.33
C PRO A 477 -6.10 2.10 7.92
N GLY A 478 -5.82 2.58 6.70
CA GLY A 478 -4.47 2.88 6.23
C GLY A 478 -4.15 2.25 4.87
N GLY A 479 -2.86 2.13 4.56
CA GLY A 479 -2.35 1.59 3.29
C GLY A 479 -2.49 0.08 3.15
N GLY A 480 -2.41 -0.38 1.89
CA GLY A 480 -2.62 -1.76 1.47
C GLY A 480 -4.02 -1.99 0.91
N ILE A 481 -4.13 -2.80 -0.14
CA ILE A 481 -5.39 -3.01 -0.87
C ILE A 481 -6.57 -3.40 0.03
N PRO A 482 -6.44 -4.37 0.96
CA PRO A 482 -7.56 -4.73 1.83
C PRO A 482 -8.02 -3.56 2.72
N MET A 483 -7.06 -2.82 3.28
CA MET A 483 -7.37 -1.67 4.13
C MET A 483 -8.06 -0.56 3.33
N VAL A 484 -7.63 -0.33 2.10
CA VAL A 484 -8.22 0.66 1.20
C VAL A 484 -9.65 0.29 0.78
N ILE A 485 -9.95 -0.98 0.53
CA ILE A 485 -11.31 -1.46 0.27
C ILE A 485 -12.19 -1.23 1.50
N ILE A 486 -11.73 -1.64 2.69
CA ILE A 486 -12.45 -1.40 3.96
C ILE A 486 -12.67 0.10 4.22
N SER A 487 -11.68 0.95 3.88
CA SER A 487 -11.79 2.40 3.96
C SER A 487 -12.93 2.94 3.09
N GLY A 488 -13.05 2.47 1.84
CA GLY A 488 -14.14 2.82 0.94
C GLY A 488 -15.53 2.38 1.44
N ILE A 489 -15.63 1.14 1.95
CA ILE A 489 -16.88 0.63 2.56
C ILE A 489 -17.27 1.50 3.76
N ASN A 490 -16.31 1.87 4.61
CA ASN A 490 -16.58 2.70 5.78
C ASN A 490 -17.10 4.09 5.38
N ALA A 491 -16.50 4.72 4.35
CA ALA A 491 -16.94 6.01 3.84
C ALA A 491 -18.37 5.94 3.30
N ALA A 492 -18.67 4.94 2.46
CA ALA A 492 -20.02 4.72 1.91
C ALA A 492 -21.08 4.53 3.02
N LYS A 493 -20.79 3.69 4.02
CA LYS A 493 -21.71 3.46 5.15
C LYS A 493 -21.97 4.74 5.96
N LEU A 494 -21.00 5.64 6.07
CA LEU A 494 -21.20 6.93 6.77
C LEU A 494 -22.09 7.89 5.98
N VAL A 495 -21.97 7.89 4.65
CA VAL A 495 -22.88 8.65 3.77
C VAL A 495 -24.30 8.11 3.91
N LEU A 496 -24.50 6.80 3.76
CA LEU A 496 -25.82 6.16 3.88
C LEU A 496 -26.46 6.43 5.24
N ARG A 497 -25.70 6.30 6.34
CA ARG A 497 -26.18 6.62 7.69
C ARG A 497 -26.56 8.09 7.83
N SER A 498 -25.84 8.99 7.17
CA SER A 498 -26.14 10.42 7.20
C SER A 498 -27.39 10.75 6.40
N MET A 499 -27.66 10.04 5.31
CA MET A 499 -28.88 10.19 4.50
C MET A 499 -30.12 9.67 5.24
N LYS A 500 -30.03 8.51 5.92
CA LYS A 500 -31.13 7.93 6.72
C LYS A 500 -31.58 8.80 7.90
N LYS A 501 -30.81 9.82 8.29
CA LYS A 501 -31.25 10.82 9.28
C LYS A 501 -32.17 11.90 8.70
N PHE A 502 -32.35 11.92 7.38
CA PHE A 502 -33.17 12.90 6.65
C PHE A 502 -34.39 12.28 5.95
N THR A 503 -34.58 10.96 6.09
CA THR A 503 -35.83 10.22 5.85
C THR A 503 -36.44 9.90 7.19
#